data_AF-A0A4C3AIT6-F1
#
_entry.id   AF-A0A4C3AIT6-F1
#
_cell.length_a   1.000
_cell.length_b   1.000
_cell.length_c   1.000
_cell.angle_alpha   90.00
_cell.angle_beta   90.00
_cell.angle_gamma   90.00
#
_symmetry.space_group_name_H-M   'P 1'
#
loop_
_entity.id
_entity.type
_entity.pdbx_description
1 polymer ?
#
loop_
_entity_poly.entity_id
_entity_poly.type
_entity_poly.pdbx_seq_one_letter_code
_entity_poly.pdbx_strand_id
1 'polypeptide(L)' 'MRTYNSNIGKITAVTLPIIVEWLEKNNVPYDEIYVGKPWCGHEGFYVDDKAIRPNEFVNLSHNEIKKLTGIKS' A
#
# COMPACT_ATOMS: atom_id res chain seq x y z
N MET A 1 6.73 9.64 0.20
CA MET A 1 7.89 10.57 0.26
C MET A 1 7.47 12.01 0.00
N ARG A 2 6.55 12.58 0.80
CA ARG A 2 6.04 13.95 0.60
C ARG A 2 6.60 14.94 1.62
N THR A 3 6.82 14.47 2.83
CA THR A 3 7.24 15.25 4.00
C THR A 3 8.69 14.95 4.37
N TYR A 4 9.23 15.69 5.35
CA TYR A 4 10.58 15.50 5.91
C TYR A 4 11.72 15.51 4.89
N ASN A 5 11.56 16.25 3.78
CA ASN A 5 12.51 16.27 2.65
C ASN A 5 12.88 14.86 2.19
N SER A 6 11.90 13.94 2.18
CA SER A 6 12.09 12.55 1.78
C SER A 6 13.09 11.78 2.64
N ASN A 7 13.36 12.22 3.87
CA ASN A 7 14.22 11.49 4.80
C ASN A 7 13.46 10.31 5.42
N ILE A 8 13.83 9.09 5.02
CA ILE A 8 13.19 7.85 5.46
C ILE A 8 13.35 7.63 6.97
N GLY A 9 14.51 7.98 7.54
CA GLY A 9 14.75 7.86 8.99
C GLY A 9 13.77 8.72 9.80
N LYS A 10 13.52 9.96 9.37
CA LYS A 10 12.54 10.85 10.01
C LYS A 10 11.10 10.36 9.85
N ILE A 11 10.74 9.87 8.66
CA ILE A 11 9.42 9.25 8.41
C ILE A 11 9.23 8.04 9.33
N THR A 12 10.25 7.20 9.45
CA THR A 12 10.22 6.01 10.31
C THR A 12 10.05 6.42 11.78
N ALA A 13 10.87 7.35 12.28
CA ALA A 13 10.82 7.76 13.69
C ALA A 13 9.50 8.41 14.10
N VAL A 14 8.84 9.15 13.20
CA VAL A 14 7.64 9.95 13.55
C VAL A 14 6.34 9.31 13.07
N THR A 15 6.31 8.76 11.85
CA THR A 15 5.07 8.28 11.22
C THR A 15 4.82 6.80 11.48
N LEU A 16 5.85 5.95 11.55
CA LEU A 16 5.66 4.52 11.77
C LEU A 16 4.92 4.19 13.09
N PRO A 17 5.22 4.83 14.24
CA PRO A 17 4.50 4.55 15.48
C PRO A 17 2.98 4.79 15.36
N ILE A 18 2.58 5.85 14.65
CA ILE A 18 1.17 6.19 14.43
C ILE A 18 0.49 5.16 13.53
N ILE A 19 1.20 4.68 12.49
CA ILE A 19 0.69 3.61 11.62
C ILE A 19 0.46 2.34 12.44
N VAL A 20 1.44 1.93 13.25
CA VAL A 20 1.35 0.72 14.09
C VAL A 20 0.17 0.82 15.06
N GLU A 21 0.04 1.93 15.80
CA GLU A 21 -1.06 2.15 16.74
C GLU A 21 -2.43 2.04 16.05
N TRP A 22 -2.57 2.62 14.86
CA TRP A 22 -3.82 2.54 14.10
C TRP A 22 -4.12 1.12 13.62
N LEU A 23 -3.11 0.39 13.11
CA LEU A 23 -3.29 -0.99 12.65
C LEU A 23 -3.70 -1.91 13.81
N GLU A 24 -3.03 -1.78 14.97
CA GLU A 24 -3.36 -2.53 16.19
C GLU A 24 -4.77 -2.24 16.66
N LYS A 25 -5.15 -0.96 16.76
CA LYS A 25 -6.50 -0.55 17.19
C LYS A 25 -7.61 -1.13 16.31
N ASN A 26 -7.34 -1.36 15.04
CA ASN A 26 -8.31 -1.89 14.08
C ASN A 26 -8.13 -3.39 13.78
N ASN A 27 -7.23 -4.08 14.49
CA ASN A 27 -6.91 -5.50 14.29
C ASN A 27 -6.58 -5.84 12.83
N VAL A 28 -5.85 -4.95 12.14
CA VAL A 28 -5.42 -5.20 10.75
C VAL A 28 -4.19 -6.09 10.76
N PRO A 29 -4.23 -7.30 10.15
CA PRO A 29 -3.09 -8.21 10.15
C PRO A 29 -1.98 -7.73 9.20
N TYR A 30 -0.72 -7.82 9.63
CA TYR A 30 0.47 -7.57 8.82
C TYR A 30 1.70 -8.29 9.41
N ASP A 31 2.64 -8.69 8.55
CA ASP A 31 3.95 -9.24 8.97
C ASP A 31 5.04 -8.16 8.94
N GLU A 32 4.99 -7.25 7.96
CA GLU A 32 6.01 -6.23 7.72
C GLU A 32 5.35 -4.89 7.35
N ILE A 33 6.01 -3.77 7.69
CA ILE A 33 5.59 -2.41 7.30
C ILE A 33 6.69 -1.74 6.50
N TYR A 34 6.38 -1.40 5.25
CA TYR A 34 7.26 -0.65 4.37
C TYR A 34 6.83 0.82 4.30
N VAL A 35 7.67 1.72 4.82
CA VAL A 35 7.50 3.17 4.68
C VAL A 35 8.37 3.71 3.55
N GLY A 36 8.13 4.96 3.13
CA GLY A 36 8.98 5.62 2.13
C GLY A 36 8.61 5.31 0.68
N LYS A 37 7.42 4.76 0.41
CA LYS A 37 6.88 4.67 -0.97
C LYS A 37 6.95 6.06 -1.64
N PRO A 38 7.42 6.16 -2.91
CA PRO A 38 7.42 7.41 -3.66
C PRO A 38 6.03 8.05 -3.66
N TRP A 39 5.96 9.37 -3.52
CA TRP A 39 4.68 10.08 -3.56
C TRP A 39 4.38 10.48 -5.01
N CYS A 40 3.26 10.02 -5.57
CA CYS A 40 2.89 10.28 -6.97
C CYS A 40 2.37 11.71 -7.21
N GLY A 41 2.18 12.54 -6.18
CA GLY A 41 1.57 13.86 -6.32
C GLY A 41 0.05 13.81 -6.15
N HIS A 42 -0.59 14.98 -6.27
CA HIS A 42 -2.04 15.11 -6.09
C HIS A 42 -2.84 14.49 -7.24
N GLU A 43 -2.33 14.57 -8.47
CA GLU A 43 -3.00 14.07 -9.68
C GLU A 43 -2.26 12.86 -10.30
N GLY A 44 -1.21 12.36 -9.65
CA GLY A 44 -0.48 11.19 -10.12
C GLY A 44 -1.09 9.87 -9.64
N PHE A 45 -0.73 8.80 -10.32
CA PHE A 45 -1.15 7.44 -10.03
C PHE A 45 0.00 6.45 -10.27
N TYR A 46 -0.19 5.20 -9.85
CA TYR A 46 0.77 4.12 -10.08
C TYR A 46 0.25 3.23 -11.21
N VAL A 47 1.15 2.78 -12.08
CA VAL A 47 0.87 1.82 -13.16
C VAL A 47 1.73 0.59 -12.90
N ASP A 48 1.08 -0.57 -12.84
CA ASP A 48 1.71 -1.87 -12.59
C ASP A 48 0.81 -2.94 -13.21
N ASP A 49 1.39 -3.94 -13.89
CA ASP A 49 0.64 -4.99 -14.59
C ASP A 49 -0.11 -5.92 -13.63
N LYS A 50 0.30 -5.95 -12.36
CA LYS A 50 -0.30 -6.78 -11.31
C LYS A 50 -1.00 -5.98 -10.23
N ALA A 51 -1.23 -4.68 -10.44
CA ALA A 51 -2.00 -3.88 -9.50
C ALA A 51 -3.51 -4.20 -9.57
N ILE A 52 -4.13 -4.26 -8.40
CA ILE A 52 -5.58 -4.26 -8.22
C ILE A 52 -5.98 -3.15 -7.24
N ARG A 53 -7.14 -2.55 -7.44
CA ARG A 53 -7.73 -1.55 -6.54
C ARG A 53 -8.42 -2.24 -5.34
N PRO A 54 -8.57 -1.56 -4.18
CA PRO A 54 -9.26 -2.14 -3.02
C PRO A 54 -10.66 -2.68 -3.33
N ASN A 55 -11.44 -1.97 -4.16
CA ASN A 55 -12.77 -2.43 -4.56
C ASN A 55 -12.73 -3.72 -5.42
N GLU A 56 -11.69 -3.89 -6.23
CA GLU A 56 -11.49 -5.12 -7.02
C GLU A 56 -11.07 -6.27 -6.11
N PHE A 57 -10.20 -6.02 -5.14
CA PHE A 57 -9.77 -7.02 -4.15
C PHE A 57 -10.93 -7.56 -3.31
N VAL A 58 -11.85 -6.69 -2.87
CA VAL A 58 -13.00 -7.10 -2.03
C VAL A 58 -14.06 -7.86 -2.84
N ASN A 59 -14.28 -7.49 -4.10
CA ASN A 59 -15.43 -7.99 -4.86
C ASN A 59 -15.10 -9.08 -5.89
N LEU A 60 -13.83 -9.27 -6.27
CA LEU A 60 -13.44 -10.27 -7.24
C LEU A 60 -12.92 -11.54 -6.55
N SER A 61 -13.28 -12.69 -7.12
CA SER A 61 -12.66 -13.96 -6.76
C SER A 61 -11.19 -13.99 -7.18
N HIS A 62 -10.44 -14.92 -6.59
CA HIS A 62 -9.03 -15.11 -6.93
C HIS A 62 -8.81 -15.42 -8.43
N ASN A 63 -9.72 -16.17 -9.06
CA ASN A 63 -9.64 -16.48 -10.49
C ASN A 63 -9.91 -15.25 -11.37
N GLU A 64 -10.82 -14.37 -10.96
CA GLU A 64 -11.08 -13.11 -11.67
C GLU A 64 -9.89 -12.16 -11.55
N ILE A 65 -9.25 -12.09 -10.37
CA ILE A 65 -8.01 -11.33 -10.18
C ILE A 65 -6.89 -11.86 -11.09
N LYS A 66 -6.69 -13.19 -11.14
CA LYS A 66 -5.70 -13.79 -12.05
C LYS A 66 -5.96 -13.42 -13.51
N LYS A 67 -7.22 -13.49 -13.94
CA LYS A 67 -7.63 -13.10 -15.29
C LYS A 67 -7.38 -11.61 -15.55
N LEU A 68 -7.73 -10.73 -14.62
CA LEU A 68 -7.53 -9.28 -14.73
C LEU A 68 -6.04 -8.91 -14.85
N THR A 69 -5.17 -9.59 -14.10
CA THR A 69 -3.73 -9.33 -14.03
C THR A 69 -2.89 -10.19 -14.99
N GLY A 70 -3.53 -11.00 -15.83
CA GLY A 70 -2.83 -11.87 -16.79
C GLY A 70 -2.02 -13.01 -16.17
N ILE A 71 -2.24 -13.33 -14.89
CA ILE A 71 -1.62 -14.48 -14.23
C ILE A 71 -2.24 -15.76 -14.80
N LYS A 72 -1.41 -16.67 -15.30
CA LYS A 72 -1.87 -17.97 -15.82
C LYS A 72 -2.41 -18.82 -14.67
N SER A 73 -3.60 -19.40 -14.88
CA SER A 73 -4.25 -20.32 -13.95
C SER A 73 -3.53 -21.65 -13.86
#